data_AF-A0A945KDM9-F1
#
_entry.id   AF-A0A945KDM9-F1
#
_cell.length_a   1.000
_cell.length_b   1.000
_cell.length_c   1.000
_cell.angle_alpha   90.00
_cell.angle_beta   90.00
_cell.angle_gamma   90.00
#
_symmetry.space_group_name_H-M   'P 1'
#
loop_
_entity.id
_entity.type
_entity.pdbx_description
1 polymer ?
#
loop_
_entity_poly.entity_id
_entity_poly.type
_entity_poly.pdbx_seq_one_letter_code
_entity_poly.pdbx_strand_id
1 'polypeptide(L)'
;MMGITKRRIQGPNDPLLKKVMDQMGITEVPLYKHQSEKRISFRNAIEDMGQHLEGPVGPARLDVRDKEEMSDRIRERAKECGADLVGMCKISPVMIDEGVDCKYTNVIAFGHHESYDEVLKGPQFVSDEAHRAYYTVAKIATEMVLWIREELGWDAVAHHNAGSYVQAIPVMWQCGWGELGKNGSLINPDISASFRPSFITTDLPVAYDAPMSFGVQERCTVCQVCLKNCPGDAIVDTPIMTEGIKRWVIDTEKCYPYSRLRKEYCHLCVDVCPYNADNHRDDYIAFMRDRKKLGYKTPKETV
;
A
#
# COMPACT_ATOMS: atom_id res chain seq x y z
N MET A 1 -21.60 -1.58 -10.03
CA MET A 1 -21.73 -1.23 -8.60
C MET A 1 -21.09 0.13 -8.40
N MET A 2 -21.86 1.11 -7.90
CA MET A 2 -21.36 2.47 -7.70
C MET A 2 -20.44 2.55 -6.47
N GLY A 3 -19.25 3.10 -6.65
CA GLY A 3 -18.33 3.41 -5.56
C GLY A 3 -18.78 4.61 -4.74
N ILE A 4 -18.38 4.63 -3.47
CA ILE A 4 -18.77 5.67 -2.49
C ILE A 4 -17.58 6.31 -1.77
N THR A 5 -16.36 5.85 -2.04
CA THR A 5 -15.19 6.34 -1.30
C THR A 5 -14.53 7.48 -2.03
N LYS A 6 -14.47 8.64 -1.37
CA LYS A 6 -13.71 9.79 -1.86
C LYS A 6 -12.23 9.44 -1.92
N ARG A 7 -11.70 9.28 -3.14
CA ARG A 7 -10.26 9.16 -3.35
C ARG A 7 -9.59 10.47 -2.97
N ARG A 8 -8.63 10.40 -2.06
CA ARG A 8 -7.67 11.48 -1.90
C ARG A 8 -6.81 11.56 -3.16
N ILE A 9 -6.90 12.68 -3.87
CA ILE A 9 -5.99 12.99 -4.99
C ILE A 9 -4.56 12.92 -4.45
N GLN A 10 -3.69 12.19 -5.13
CA GLN A 10 -2.27 12.08 -4.77
C GLN A 10 -1.41 12.84 -5.78
N GLY A 11 -0.13 13.02 -5.44
CA GLY A 11 0.83 13.68 -6.33
C GLY A 11 0.74 15.20 -6.31
N PRO A 12 1.33 15.88 -7.32
CA PRO A 12 1.39 17.35 -7.40
C PRO A 12 0.02 18.04 -7.42
N ASN A 13 -1.04 17.31 -7.74
CA ASN A 13 -2.40 17.84 -7.85
C ASN A 13 -3.22 17.75 -6.56
N ASP A 14 -2.68 17.13 -5.50
CA ASP A 14 -3.34 17.01 -4.20
C ASP A 14 -3.61 18.41 -3.59
N PRO A 15 -4.88 18.83 -3.40
CA PRO A 15 -5.22 20.16 -2.88
C PRO A 15 -4.64 20.43 -1.48
N LEU A 16 -4.56 19.40 -0.63
CA LEU A 16 -4.02 19.56 0.71
C LEU A 16 -2.49 19.74 0.65
N LEU A 17 -1.82 19.05 -0.28
CA LEU A 17 -0.38 19.26 -0.51
C LEU A 17 -0.11 20.68 -1.02
N LYS A 18 -0.90 21.18 -1.98
CA LYS A 18 -0.78 22.56 -2.49
C LYS A 18 -0.95 23.60 -1.37
N LYS A 19 -1.97 23.42 -0.52
CA LYS A 19 -2.18 24.28 0.66
C LYS A 19 -0.94 24.31 1.57
N VAL A 20 -0.34 23.16 1.87
CA VAL A 20 0.86 23.10 2.73
C VAL A 20 2.07 23.72 2.03
N MET A 21 2.22 23.49 0.73
CA MET A 21 3.27 24.11 -0.09
C MET A 21 3.18 25.64 -0.04
N ASP A 22 1.98 26.21 -0.22
CA ASP A 22 1.74 27.65 -0.17
C ASP A 22 2.08 28.22 1.22
N GLN A 23 1.67 27.54 2.30
CA GLN A 23 2.00 27.93 3.68
C GLN A 23 3.50 27.93 3.97
N MET A 24 4.26 27.04 3.31
CA MET A 24 5.71 26.90 3.50
C MET A 24 6.53 27.71 2.49
N GLY A 25 5.89 28.40 1.53
CA GLY A 25 6.59 29.10 0.45
C GLY A 25 7.34 28.18 -0.51
N ILE A 26 6.88 26.93 -0.66
CA ILE A 26 7.49 25.92 -1.53
C ILE A 26 6.72 25.86 -2.84
N THR A 27 7.41 26.04 -3.97
CA THR A 27 6.79 26.03 -5.30
C THR A 27 6.94 24.69 -6.04
N GLU A 28 7.90 23.86 -5.62
CA GLU A 28 8.18 22.55 -6.20
C GLU A 28 8.33 21.49 -5.12
N VAL A 29 7.89 20.25 -5.37
CA VAL A 29 8.02 19.14 -4.42
C VAL A 29 9.41 18.50 -4.55
N PRO A 30 10.31 18.62 -3.55
CA PRO A 30 11.69 18.13 -3.66
C PRO A 30 11.80 16.63 -3.91
N LEU A 31 10.90 15.82 -3.35
CA LEU A 31 10.84 14.36 -3.56
C LEU A 31 10.65 13.96 -5.03
N TYR A 32 9.99 14.83 -5.80
CA TYR A 32 9.73 14.60 -7.22
C TYR A 32 10.89 15.07 -8.11
N LYS A 33 11.72 16.00 -7.62
CA LYS A 33 12.91 16.50 -8.31
C LYS A 33 14.16 15.67 -8.03
N HIS A 34 14.33 15.21 -6.78
CA HIS A 34 15.48 14.40 -6.38
C HIS A 34 15.12 12.91 -6.45
N GLN A 35 15.54 12.29 -7.55
CA GLN A 35 15.25 10.88 -7.81
C GLN A 35 16.53 10.17 -8.23
N SER A 36 16.77 9.01 -7.61
CA SER A 36 17.80 8.08 -8.06
C SER A 36 17.45 7.55 -9.46
N GLU A 37 18.46 7.17 -10.23
CA GLU A 37 18.27 6.54 -11.54
C GLU A 37 17.38 5.29 -11.43
N LYS A 38 17.53 4.52 -10.34
CA LYS A 38 16.66 3.37 -10.01
C LYS A 38 15.19 3.78 -9.92
N ARG A 39 14.88 4.84 -9.16
CA ARG A 39 13.49 5.34 -9.03
C ARG A 39 12.90 5.81 -10.34
N ILE A 40 13.70 6.48 -11.18
CA ILE A 40 13.27 6.92 -12.51
C ILE A 40 12.95 5.70 -13.38
N SER A 41 13.84 4.70 -13.40
CA SER A 41 13.63 3.46 -14.16
C SER A 41 12.35 2.72 -13.72
N PHE A 42 12.14 2.54 -12.41
CA PHE A 42 10.94 1.89 -11.90
C PHE A 42 9.66 2.65 -12.26
N ARG A 43 9.64 3.97 -12.12
CA ARG A 43 8.46 4.76 -12.50
C ARG A 43 8.16 4.64 -14.00
N ASN A 44 9.16 4.81 -14.86
CA ASN A 44 8.94 4.73 -16.30
C ASN A 44 8.40 3.34 -16.71
N ALA A 45 8.88 2.27 -16.06
CA ALA A 45 8.35 0.93 -16.29
C ALA A 45 6.90 0.79 -15.79
N ILE A 46 6.55 1.37 -14.64
CA ILE A 46 5.16 1.38 -14.14
C ILE A 46 4.24 2.16 -15.11
N GLU A 47 4.70 3.29 -15.63
CA GLU A 47 3.94 4.09 -16.61
C GLU A 47 3.71 3.32 -17.91
N ASP A 48 4.73 2.64 -18.42
CA ASP A 48 4.60 1.76 -19.61
C ASP A 48 3.62 0.61 -19.35
N MET A 49 3.69 -0.05 -18.19
CA MET A 49 2.72 -1.07 -17.78
C MET A 49 1.29 -0.55 -17.70
N GLY A 50 1.11 0.77 -17.55
CA GLY A 50 -0.19 1.45 -17.57
C GLY A 50 -0.98 1.23 -18.86
N GLN A 51 -0.32 0.92 -19.99
CA GLN A 51 -1.01 0.59 -21.25
C GLN A 51 -1.76 -0.75 -21.20
N HIS A 52 -1.46 -1.59 -20.20
CA HIS A 52 -2.04 -2.93 -20.05
C HIS A 52 -3.11 -3.03 -18.95
N LEU A 53 -3.48 -1.92 -18.30
CA LEU A 53 -4.51 -1.91 -17.24
C LEU A 53 -5.82 -2.52 -17.74
N GLU A 54 -6.22 -2.18 -18.97
CA GLU A 54 -7.37 -2.71 -19.70
C GLU A 54 -6.92 -3.25 -21.06
N GLY A 55 -7.83 -3.85 -21.85
CA GLY A 55 -7.49 -4.46 -23.13
C GLY A 55 -8.28 -5.73 -23.46
N PRO A 56 -7.99 -6.38 -24.61
CA PRO A 56 -8.83 -7.44 -25.16
C PRO A 56 -8.82 -8.71 -24.32
N VAL A 57 -9.88 -9.50 -24.46
CA VAL A 57 -10.05 -10.82 -23.83
C VAL A 57 -9.86 -11.90 -24.88
N GLY A 58 -9.16 -12.97 -24.52
CA GLY A 58 -8.95 -14.14 -25.36
C GLY A 58 -10.28 -14.80 -25.78
N PRO A 59 -10.31 -15.46 -26.95
CA PRO A 59 -11.55 -15.97 -27.53
C PRO A 59 -12.14 -17.18 -26.78
N ALA A 60 -11.31 -17.90 -26.02
CA ALA A 60 -11.71 -19.09 -25.29
C ALA A 60 -11.78 -18.80 -23.78
N ARG A 61 -13.01 -18.78 -23.24
CA ARG A 61 -13.24 -18.63 -21.80
C ARG A 61 -13.18 -19.99 -21.11
N LEU A 62 -12.28 -20.10 -20.12
CA LEU A 62 -12.19 -21.25 -19.24
C LEU A 62 -13.45 -21.37 -18.37
N ASP A 63 -14.07 -22.54 -18.40
CA ASP A 63 -15.19 -22.92 -17.52
C ASP A 63 -14.67 -23.27 -16.12
N VAL A 64 -14.78 -22.33 -15.17
CA VAL A 64 -14.33 -22.51 -13.79
C VAL A 64 -15.43 -23.17 -12.96
N ARG A 65 -15.26 -24.46 -12.67
CA ARG A 65 -16.20 -25.26 -11.87
C ARG A 65 -15.86 -25.30 -10.39
N ASP A 66 -14.57 -25.26 -10.07
CA ASP A 66 -14.07 -25.21 -8.71
C ASP A 66 -13.38 -23.87 -8.46
N LYS A 67 -13.92 -23.11 -7.51
CA LYS A 67 -13.42 -21.78 -7.13
C LYS A 67 -12.17 -21.87 -6.27
N GLU A 68 -12.03 -22.92 -5.46
CA GLU A 68 -10.87 -23.13 -4.61
C GLU A 68 -9.66 -23.49 -5.49
N GLU A 69 -9.84 -24.43 -6.42
CA GLU A 69 -8.80 -24.80 -7.38
C GLU A 69 -8.32 -23.60 -8.20
N MET A 70 -9.25 -22.76 -8.68
CA MET A 70 -8.89 -21.53 -9.39
C MET A 70 -8.13 -20.55 -8.49
N SER A 71 -8.57 -20.40 -7.24
CA SER A 71 -7.87 -19.54 -6.29
C SER A 71 -6.46 -20.03 -5.99
N ASP A 72 -6.26 -21.33 -5.80
CA ASP A 72 -4.94 -21.92 -5.57
C ASP A 72 -4.01 -21.70 -6.77
N ARG A 73 -4.53 -21.91 -8.00
CA ARG A 73 -3.79 -21.64 -9.23
C ARG A 73 -3.37 -20.17 -9.37
N ILE A 74 -4.24 -19.23 -8.99
CA ILE A 74 -3.91 -17.80 -8.97
C ILE A 74 -2.82 -17.51 -7.93
N ARG A 75 -2.92 -18.10 -6.73
CA ARG A 75 -1.91 -17.91 -5.67
C ARG A 75 -0.55 -18.46 -6.07
N GLU A 76 -0.51 -19.65 -6.66
CA GLU A 76 0.73 -20.27 -7.16
C GLU A 76 1.39 -19.39 -8.21
N ARG A 77 0.65 -19.01 -9.26
CA ARG A 77 1.19 -18.15 -10.33
C ARG A 77 1.64 -16.78 -9.81
N ALA A 78 0.86 -16.15 -8.93
CA ALA A 78 1.24 -14.86 -8.36
C ALA A 78 2.52 -14.95 -7.52
N LYS A 79 2.73 -16.08 -6.80
CA LYS A 79 3.99 -16.35 -6.08
C LYS A 79 5.17 -16.53 -7.04
N GLU A 80 4.97 -17.23 -8.17
CA GLU A 80 6.00 -17.33 -9.23
C GLU A 80 6.37 -15.94 -9.79
N CYS A 81 5.41 -15.02 -9.88
CA CYS A 81 5.63 -13.62 -10.25
C CYS A 81 6.29 -12.78 -9.14
N GLY A 82 6.44 -13.32 -7.92
CA GLY A 82 7.10 -12.66 -6.78
C GLY A 82 6.18 -12.04 -5.74
N ALA A 83 4.89 -12.41 -5.69
CA ALA A 83 3.98 -11.94 -4.65
C ALA A 83 4.28 -12.60 -3.30
N ASP A 84 4.38 -11.81 -2.24
CA ASP A 84 4.48 -12.28 -0.86
C ASP A 84 3.09 -12.50 -0.25
N LEU A 85 2.14 -11.64 -0.63
CA LEU A 85 0.74 -11.73 -0.23
C LEU A 85 -0.13 -11.87 -1.48
N VAL A 86 -1.11 -12.77 -1.38
CA VAL A 86 -2.18 -12.91 -2.38
C VAL A 86 -3.48 -13.05 -1.62
N GLY A 87 -4.54 -12.41 -2.07
CA GLY A 87 -5.86 -12.66 -1.53
C GLY A 87 -6.96 -12.26 -2.48
N MET A 88 -8.16 -12.77 -2.23
CA MET A 88 -9.34 -12.48 -3.03
C MET A 88 -10.51 -12.13 -2.14
N CYS A 89 -11.31 -11.17 -2.57
CA CYS A 89 -12.58 -10.91 -1.92
C CYS A 89 -13.63 -10.38 -2.89
N LYS A 90 -14.86 -10.36 -2.42
CA LYS A 90 -15.96 -9.67 -3.11
C LYS A 90 -15.73 -8.17 -3.10
N ILE A 91 -16.00 -7.51 -4.23
CA ILE A 91 -16.01 -6.05 -4.30
C ILE A 91 -17.18 -5.48 -3.47
N SER A 92 -16.93 -4.37 -2.80
CA SER A 92 -17.92 -3.57 -2.09
C SER A 92 -17.80 -2.09 -2.45
N PRO A 93 -18.86 -1.26 -2.29
CA PRO A 93 -18.83 0.14 -2.69
C PRO A 93 -17.71 0.96 -2.04
N VAL A 94 -17.33 0.63 -0.80
CA VAL A 94 -16.27 1.34 -0.06
C VAL A 94 -14.87 1.07 -0.65
N MET A 95 -14.72 0.00 -1.43
CA MET A 95 -13.47 -0.31 -2.12
C MET A 95 -13.29 0.48 -3.41
N ILE A 96 -14.32 1.18 -3.88
CA ILE A 96 -14.35 1.83 -5.19
C ILE A 96 -14.51 3.34 -5.01
N ASP A 97 -13.82 4.09 -5.87
CA ASP A 97 -13.91 5.54 -5.91
C ASP A 97 -15.34 6.04 -6.11
N GLU A 98 -15.68 7.12 -5.39
CA GLU A 98 -16.97 7.80 -5.52
C GLU A 98 -17.26 8.16 -6.98
N GLY A 99 -18.42 7.73 -7.48
CA GLY A 99 -18.87 8.02 -8.85
C GLY A 99 -18.37 7.04 -9.92
N VAL A 100 -17.48 6.10 -9.58
CA VAL A 100 -17.08 5.02 -10.51
C VAL A 100 -18.08 3.88 -10.43
N ASP A 101 -18.64 3.48 -11.58
CA ASP A 101 -19.46 2.27 -11.70
C ASP A 101 -18.59 1.05 -12.02
N CYS A 102 -18.20 0.30 -10.99
CA CYS A 102 -17.42 -0.93 -11.17
C CYS A 102 -18.33 -2.08 -11.58
N LYS A 103 -18.15 -2.62 -12.79
CA LYS A 103 -18.96 -3.73 -13.32
C LYS A 103 -18.59 -5.10 -12.74
N TYR A 104 -17.42 -5.23 -12.11
CA TYR A 104 -16.88 -6.51 -11.65
C TYR A 104 -17.37 -6.89 -10.25
N THR A 105 -17.31 -8.20 -9.97
CA THR A 105 -17.75 -8.79 -8.70
C THR A 105 -16.61 -9.11 -7.74
N ASN A 106 -15.41 -9.37 -8.27
CA ASN A 106 -14.26 -9.86 -7.50
C ASN A 106 -13.07 -8.92 -7.59
N VAL A 107 -12.31 -8.84 -6.50
CA VAL A 107 -10.97 -8.26 -6.50
C VAL A 107 -9.96 -9.33 -6.09
N ILE A 108 -8.85 -9.40 -6.83
CA ILE A 108 -7.67 -10.21 -6.52
C ILE A 108 -6.57 -9.21 -6.15
N ALA A 109 -5.99 -9.37 -4.97
CA ALA A 109 -4.97 -8.48 -4.43
C ALA A 109 -3.61 -9.18 -4.42
N PHE A 110 -2.55 -8.43 -4.70
CA PHE A 110 -1.16 -8.86 -4.63
C PHE A 110 -0.34 -7.90 -3.79
N GLY A 111 0.51 -8.42 -2.91
CA GLY A 111 1.37 -7.64 -2.03
C GLY A 111 2.82 -8.05 -2.16
N HIS A 112 3.72 -7.08 -2.09
CA HIS A 112 5.16 -7.32 -2.03
C HIS A 112 5.81 -6.47 -0.94
N HIS A 113 6.66 -7.08 -0.12
CA HIS A 113 7.31 -6.41 1.01
C HIS A 113 8.56 -5.61 0.59
N GLU A 114 8.86 -4.61 1.39
CA GLU A 114 10.12 -3.87 1.36
C GLU A 114 11.14 -4.60 2.25
N SER A 115 12.43 -4.58 1.88
CA SER A 115 13.46 -5.17 2.72
C SER A 115 13.71 -4.28 3.94
N TYR A 116 13.52 -4.86 5.15
CA TYR A 116 13.65 -4.10 6.38
C TYR A 116 15.11 -3.62 6.63
N ASP A 117 16.09 -4.46 6.34
CA ASP A 117 17.51 -4.13 6.49
C ASP A 117 17.96 -3.02 5.52
N GLU A 118 17.40 -2.95 4.31
CA GLU A 118 17.65 -1.84 3.39
C GLU A 118 16.98 -0.54 3.86
N VAL A 119 15.70 -0.55 4.26
CA VAL A 119 15.02 0.69 4.69
C VAL A 119 15.69 1.33 5.91
N LEU A 120 16.31 0.54 6.79
CA LEU A 120 17.02 1.04 7.96
C LEU A 120 18.34 1.78 7.64
N LYS A 121 18.86 1.69 6.41
CA LYS A 121 20.07 2.42 5.98
C LYS A 121 19.83 3.91 5.76
N GLY A 122 18.57 4.35 5.73
CA GLY A 122 18.19 5.75 5.75
C GLY A 122 17.16 6.16 4.70
N PRO A 123 16.79 7.45 4.66
CA PRO A 123 15.65 7.93 3.86
C PRO A 123 15.75 7.66 2.36
N GLN A 124 16.96 7.68 1.79
CA GLN A 124 17.17 7.36 0.38
C GLN A 124 16.84 5.89 0.09
N PHE A 125 17.28 4.96 0.95
CA PHE A 125 17.02 3.52 0.81
C PHE A 125 15.54 3.21 1.01
N VAL A 126 14.88 3.87 1.98
CA VAL A 126 13.42 3.85 2.11
C VAL A 126 12.75 4.20 0.78
N SER A 127 13.19 5.29 0.15
CA SER A 127 12.62 5.75 -1.11
C SER A 127 12.82 4.72 -2.22
N ASP A 128 14.03 4.17 -2.34
CA ASP A 128 14.36 3.16 -3.36
C ASP A 128 13.57 1.86 -3.14
N GLU A 129 13.50 1.34 -1.92
CA GLU A 129 12.74 0.12 -1.58
C GLU A 129 11.24 0.28 -1.82
N ALA A 130 10.66 1.42 -1.45
CA ALA A 130 9.24 1.66 -1.71
C ALA A 130 8.93 1.64 -3.21
N HIS A 131 9.80 2.21 -4.05
CA HIS A 131 9.60 2.21 -5.50
C HIS A 131 9.90 0.84 -6.12
N ARG A 132 10.86 0.09 -5.58
CA ARG A 132 11.09 -1.32 -5.96
C ARG A 132 9.84 -2.15 -5.69
N ALA A 133 9.27 -2.05 -4.49
CA ALA A 133 8.06 -2.80 -4.13
C ALA A 133 6.85 -2.41 -4.99
N TYR A 134 6.66 -1.10 -5.29
CA TYR A 134 5.63 -0.65 -6.22
C TYR A 134 5.82 -1.18 -7.65
N TYR A 135 7.06 -1.20 -8.13
CA TYR A 135 7.39 -1.80 -9.43
C TYR A 135 7.06 -3.29 -9.46
N THR A 136 7.45 -4.03 -8.42
CA THR A 136 7.18 -5.47 -8.32
C THR A 136 5.69 -5.77 -8.37
N VAL A 137 4.86 -5.08 -7.56
CA VAL A 137 3.42 -5.33 -7.57
C VAL A 137 2.72 -4.86 -8.85
N ALA A 138 3.22 -3.80 -9.51
CA ALA A 138 2.72 -3.42 -10.83
C ALA A 138 3.01 -4.52 -11.86
N LYS A 139 4.24 -5.04 -11.89
CA LYS A 139 4.63 -6.16 -12.75
C LYS A 139 3.77 -7.39 -12.51
N ILE A 140 3.57 -7.79 -11.24
CA ILE A 140 2.69 -8.90 -10.88
C ILE A 140 1.27 -8.67 -11.42
N ALA A 141 0.67 -7.51 -11.18
CA ALA A 141 -0.67 -7.21 -11.66
C ALA A 141 -0.76 -7.23 -13.19
N THR A 142 0.25 -6.72 -13.90
CA THR A 142 0.31 -6.73 -15.36
C THR A 142 0.42 -8.16 -15.91
N GLU A 143 1.31 -8.99 -15.37
CA GLU A 143 1.46 -10.38 -15.80
C GLU A 143 0.20 -11.20 -15.51
N MET A 144 -0.40 -11.00 -14.33
CA MET A 144 -1.61 -11.72 -13.92
C MET A 144 -2.84 -11.28 -14.72
N VAL A 145 -3.01 -9.99 -15.02
CA VAL A 145 -4.18 -9.51 -15.79
C VAL A 145 -4.09 -9.92 -17.26
N LEU A 146 -2.88 -9.97 -17.83
CA LEU A 146 -2.68 -10.50 -19.19
C LEU A 146 -3.01 -11.99 -19.21
N TRP A 147 -2.49 -12.77 -18.27
CA TRP A 147 -2.82 -14.19 -18.16
C TRP A 147 -4.31 -14.46 -17.99
N ILE A 148 -5.00 -13.72 -17.11
CA ILE A 148 -6.45 -13.87 -16.91
C ILE A 148 -7.22 -13.59 -18.20
N ARG A 149 -6.85 -12.54 -18.94
CA ARG A 149 -7.53 -12.17 -20.18
C ARG A 149 -7.20 -13.10 -21.33
N GLU A 150 -5.93 -13.38 -21.57
CA GLU A 150 -5.44 -14.09 -22.76
C GLU A 150 -5.62 -15.60 -22.64
N GLU A 151 -5.29 -16.17 -21.48
CA GLU A 151 -5.23 -17.63 -21.28
C GLU A 151 -6.48 -18.18 -20.58
N LEU A 152 -7.10 -17.41 -19.68
CA LEU A 152 -8.35 -17.83 -19.04
C LEU A 152 -9.59 -17.30 -19.76
N GLY A 153 -9.46 -16.28 -20.61
CA GLY A 153 -10.57 -15.68 -21.36
C GLY A 153 -11.59 -14.96 -20.47
N TRP A 154 -11.14 -14.35 -19.38
CA TRP A 154 -12.00 -13.53 -18.49
C TRP A 154 -11.63 -12.06 -18.57
N ASP A 155 -12.65 -11.20 -18.65
CA ASP A 155 -12.46 -9.75 -18.59
C ASP A 155 -11.93 -9.32 -17.21
N ALA A 156 -10.94 -8.44 -17.21
CA ALA A 156 -10.22 -8.06 -16.01
C ALA A 156 -9.51 -6.71 -16.19
N VAL A 157 -9.40 -5.95 -15.10
CA VAL A 157 -8.70 -4.66 -15.07
C VAL A 157 -7.67 -4.67 -13.96
N ALA A 158 -6.42 -4.33 -14.28
CA ALA A 158 -5.36 -4.17 -13.28
C ALA A 158 -5.42 -2.79 -12.63
N HIS A 159 -4.89 -2.72 -11.40
CA HIS A 159 -4.87 -1.56 -10.54
C HIS A 159 -3.51 -1.45 -9.87
N HIS A 160 -2.74 -0.44 -10.24
CA HIS A 160 -1.46 -0.13 -9.61
C HIS A 160 -1.17 1.38 -9.75
N ASN A 161 0.05 1.82 -9.44
CA ASN A 161 0.39 3.24 -9.41
C ASN A 161 0.33 3.97 -10.76
N ALA A 162 0.09 3.28 -11.88
CA ALA A 162 -0.16 3.93 -13.18
C ALA A 162 -1.63 4.34 -13.35
N GLY A 163 -2.55 3.65 -12.66
CA GLY A 163 -3.98 3.89 -12.75
C GLY A 163 -4.74 2.91 -11.86
N SER A 164 -5.68 3.44 -11.08
CA SER A 164 -6.55 2.63 -10.24
C SER A 164 -7.75 3.45 -9.77
N TYR A 165 -8.90 2.79 -9.66
CA TYR A 165 -10.10 3.27 -8.98
C TYR A 165 -10.42 2.47 -7.69
N VAL A 166 -9.50 1.61 -7.26
CA VAL A 166 -9.65 0.74 -6.08
C VAL A 166 -8.96 1.36 -4.86
N GLN A 167 -9.59 1.24 -3.69
CA GLN A 167 -9.11 1.69 -2.38
C GLN A 167 -8.38 0.54 -1.68
N ALA A 168 -7.08 0.74 -1.43
CA ALA A 168 -6.21 -0.34 -0.98
C ALA A 168 -6.57 -0.90 0.41
N ILE A 169 -6.72 -0.04 1.43
CA ILE A 169 -6.90 -0.49 2.82
C ILE A 169 -8.14 -1.38 2.99
N PRO A 170 -9.35 -1.01 2.48
CA PRO A 170 -10.52 -1.88 2.55
C PRO A 170 -10.32 -3.23 1.86
N VAL A 171 -9.66 -3.27 0.70
CA VAL A 171 -9.40 -4.52 -0.02
C VAL A 171 -8.44 -5.41 0.75
N MET A 172 -7.30 -4.88 1.20
CA MET A 172 -6.30 -5.66 1.94
C MET A 172 -6.86 -6.20 3.27
N TRP A 173 -7.69 -5.42 3.97
CA TRP A 173 -8.39 -5.88 5.17
C TRP A 173 -9.37 -7.02 4.84
N GLN A 174 -10.18 -6.86 3.78
CA GLN A 174 -11.14 -7.90 3.38
C GLN A 174 -10.46 -9.18 2.89
N CYS A 175 -9.29 -9.06 2.24
CA CYS A 175 -8.44 -10.19 1.84
C CYS A 175 -7.72 -10.86 3.02
N GLY A 176 -7.95 -10.44 4.26
CA GLY A 176 -7.37 -11.07 5.44
C GLY A 176 -5.88 -10.78 5.64
N TRP A 177 -5.33 -9.71 5.08
CA TRP A 177 -3.89 -9.43 5.18
C TRP A 177 -3.47 -8.82 6.51
N GLY A 178 -4.41 -8.38 7.34
CA GLY A 178 -4.09 -7.84 8.66
C GLY A 178 -5.06 -6.76 9.13
N GLU A 179 -4.58 -5.91 10.03
CA GLU A 179 -5.41 -4.90 10.73
C GLU A 179 -4.82 -3.49 10.60
N LEU A 180 -5.69 -2.46 10.59
CA LEU A 180 -5.26 -1.06 10.49
C LEU A 180 -4.55 -0.62 11.78
N GLY A 181 -3.29 -0.22 11.68
CA GLY A 181 -2.48 0.26 12.80
C GLY A 181 -2.59 1.77 13.05
N LYS A 182 -2.17 2.21 14.25
CA LYS A 182 -2.10 3.62 14.65
C LYS A 182 -1.31 4.50 13.67
N ASN A 183 -0.34 3.93 12.97
CA ASN A 183 0.45 4.63 11.95
C ASN A 183 -0.31 4.90 10.63
N GLY A 184 -1.55 4.44 10.49
CA GLY A 184 -2.38 4.63 9.30
C GLY A 184 -2.17 3.59 8.19
N SER A 185 -1.34 2.57 8.43
CA SER A 185 -1.08 1.46 7.50
C SER A 185 -1.73 0.17 8.00
N LEU A 186 -2.04 -0.74 7.08
CA LEU A 186 -2.39 -2.11 7.45
C LEU A 186 -1.13 -2.84 7.93
N ILE A 187 -1.21 -3.53 9.07
CA ILE A 187 -0.13 -4.32 9.64
C ILE A 187 -0.47 -5.79 9.40
N ASN A 188 0.43 -6.49 8.71
CA ASN A 188 0.42 -7.93 8.54
C ASN A 188 1.29 -8.59 9.64
N PRO A 189 0.94 -9.79 10.15
CA PRO A 189 1.73 -10.48 11.17
C PRO A 189 3.15 -10.88 10.73
N ASP A 190 3.35 -11.17 9.44
CA ASP A 190 4.61 -11.70 8.91
C ASP A 190 5.48 -10.60 8.28
N ILE A 191 4.87 -9.65 7.57
CA ILE A 191 5.61 -8.59 6.86
C ILE A 191 5.36 -7.18 7.40
N SER A 192 4.76 -7.07 8.59
CA SER A 192 4.49 -5.79 9.26
C SER A 192 3.68 -4.86 8.35
N ALA A 193 3.93 -3.55 8.40
CA ALA A 193 3.30 -2.53 7.54
C ALA A 193 4.19 -2.09 6.36
N SER A 194 5.28 -2.81 6.09
CA SER A 194 6.30 -2.45 5.08
C SER A 194 6.07 -3.20 3.77
N PHE A 195 4.92 -2.97 3.14
CA PHE A 195 4.58 -3.62 1.87
C PHE A 195 3.72 -2.73 0.98
N ARG A 196 3.71 -3.03 -0.33
CA ARG A 196 2.94 -2.29 -1.34
C ARG A 196 1.93 -3.23 -2.01
N PRO A 197 0.71 -2.76 -2.30
CA PRO A 197 -0.30 -3.58 -2.96
C PRO A 197 -0.52 -3.21 -4.44
N SER A 198 -1.04 -4.16 -5.20
CA SER A 198 -1.73 -3.97 -6.47
C SER A 198 -2.98 -4.87 -6.51
N PHE A 199 -3.88 -4.62 -7.46
CA PHE A 199 -5.14 -5.35 -7.55
C PHE A 199 -5.54 -5.68 -8.98
N ILE A 200 -6.44 -6.64 -9.13
CA ILE A 200 -7.19 -6.92 -10.35
C ILE A 200 -8.67 -6.99 -9.99
N THR A 201 -9.52 -6.30 -10.74
CA THR A 201 -10.98 -6.46 -10.67
C THR A 201 -11.47 -7.29 -11.85
N THR A 202 -12.26 -8.33 -11.59
CA THR A 202 -12.71 -9.30 -12.60
C THR A 202 -14.00 -10.02 -12.14
N ASP A 203 -14.66 -10.72 -13.06
CA ASP A 203 -15.75 -11.66 -12.76
C ASP A 203 -15.28 -13.13 -12.70
N LEU A 204 -13.98 -13.39 -12.86
CA LEU A 204 -13.38 -14.73 -12.72
C LEU A 204 -13.81 -15.37 -11.38
N PRO A 205 -14.45 -16.55 -11.37
CA PRO A 205 -14.91 -17.21 -10.15
C PRO A 205 -13.73 -17.61 -9.29
N VAL A 206 -13.69 -17.08 -8.08
CA VAL A 206 -12.63 -17.33 -7.09
C VAL A 206 -13.26 -17.56 -5.72
N ALA A 207 -12.59 -18.35 -4.89
CA ALA A 207 -12.87 -18.43 -3.46
C ALA A 207 -12.37 -17.16 -2.77
N TYR A 208 -13.05 -16.76 -1.69
CA TYR A 208 -12.73 -15.53 -0.96
C TYR A 208 -12.02 -15.82 0.35
N ASP A 209 -11.06 -14.95 0.66
CA ASP A 209 -10.47 -14.84 1.98
C ASP A 209 -11.42 -14.10 2.94
N ALA A 210 -11.05 -14.09 4.22
CA ALA A 210 -11.78 -13.41 5.28
C ALA A 210 -10.85 -12.50 6.09
N PRO A 211 -11.37 -11.36 6.60
CA PRO A 211 -10.63 -10.51 7.53
C PRO A 211 -10.06 -11.31 8.71
N MET A 212 -8.86 -10.94 9.13
CA MET A 212 -8.22 -11.49 10.31
C MET A 212 -8.09 -10.45 11.42
N SER A 213 -8.01 -10.91 12.66
CA SER A 213 -7.64 -10.06 13.81
C SER A 213 -6.60 -10.80 14.65
N PHE A 214 -5.53 -10.09 15.02
CA PHE A 214 -4.39 -10.64 15.76
C PHE A 214 -3.87 -9.68 16.85
N GLY A 215 -4.67 -8.67 17.23
CA GLY A 215 -4.43 -7.84 18.41
C GLY A 215 -3.86 -6.45 18.11
N VAL A 216 -3.90 -5.98 16.86
CA VAL A 216 -3.37 -4.65 16.50
C VAL A 216 -4.13 -3.55 17.21
N GLN A 217 -5.44 -3.67 17.40
CA GLN A 217 -6.26 -2.61 17.98
C GLN A 217 -5.96 -2.39 19.47
N GLU A 218 -5.80 -3.48 20.22
CA GLU A 218 -5.47 -3.50 21.64
C GLU A 218 -4.05 -2.96 21.85
N ARG A 219 -3.09 -3.47 21.08
CA ARG A 219 -1.69 -3.03 21.14
C ARG A 219 -1.57 -1.55 20.78
N CYS A 220 -2.24 -1.10 19.72
CA CYS A 220 -2.21 0.30 19.30
C CYS A 220 -2.81 1.24 20.34
N THR A 221 -3.82 0.83 21.12
CA THR A 221 -4.38 1.69 22.17
C THR A 221 -3.35 2.06 23.25
N VAL A 222 -2.38 1.20 23.56
CA VAL A 222 -1.35 1.48 24.58
C VAL A 222 0.01 1.87 24.01
N CYS A 223 0.33 1.43 22.79
CA CYS A 223 1.62 1.67 22.15
C CYS A 223 1.75 3.13 21.67
N GLN A 224 2.86 3.77 22.03
CA GLN A 224 3.16 5.16 21.68
C GLN A 224 4.40 5.30 20.76
N VAL A 225 4.92 4.19 20.23
CA VAL A 225 6.24 4.19 19.57
C VAL A 225 6.22 5.01 18.27
N CYS A 226 5.27 4.76 17.36
CA CYS A 226 5.17 5.52 16.12
C CYS A 226 4.84 7.00 16.39
N LEU A 227 3.94 7.27 17.34
CA LEU A 227 3.56 8.64 17.75
C LEU A 227 4.78 9.44 18.22
N LYS A 228 5.59 8.87 19.13
CA LYS A 228 6.79 9.54 19.66
C LYS A 228 7.87 9.80 18.62
N ASN A 229 7.91 8.99 17.57
CA ASN A 229 8.91 9.08 16.51
C ASN A 229 8.46 9.91 15.29
N CYS A 230 7.18 10.23 15.16
CA CYS A 230 6.66 10.99 14.03
C CYS A 230 7.20 12.44 14.07
N PRO A 231 8.02 12.88 13.10
CA PRO A 231 8.56 14.24 13.13
C PRO A 231 7.50 15.33 12.94
N GLY A 232 6.40 14.99 12.27
CA GLY A 232 5.29 15.92 12.05
C GLY A 232 4.26 15.97 13.17
N ASP A 233 4.38 15.13 14.21
CA ASP A 233 3.30 14.94 15.19
C ASP A 233 1.95 14.61 14.50
N ALA A 234 2.03 13.87 13.40
CA ALA A 234 0.90 13.53 12.53
C ALA A 234 0.09 12.32 13.02
N ILE A 235 0.66 11.52 13.91
CA ILE A 235 0.01 10.33 14.45
C ILE A 235 -0.77 10.74 15.69
N VAL A 236 -2.08 10.47 15.67
CA VAL A 236 -3.00 10.80 16.77
C VAL A 236 -3.16 9.62 17.73
N ASP A 237 -3.42 9.93 19.00
CA ASP A 237 -3.59 8.90 20.04
C ASP A 237 -5.04 8.41 20.19
N THR A 238 -5.97 9.06 19.49
CA THR A 238 -7.39 8.74 19.53
C THR A 238 -7.86 8.31 18.14
N PRO A 239 -8.42 7.10 17.98
CA PRO A 239 -9.05 6.70 16.73
C PRO A 239 -10.34 7.50 16.51
N ILE A 240 -10.81 7.55 15.27
CA ILE A 240 -12.16 8.03 14.95
C ILE A 240 -13.09 6.84 14.73
N MET A 241 -14.40 7.08 14.90
CA MET A 241 -15.44 6.15 14.47
C MET A 241 -16.03 6.66 13.17
N THR A 242 -16.09 5.81 12.15
CA THR A 242 -16.78 6.11 10.90
C THR A 242 -17.57 4.88 10.52
N GLU A 243 -18.87 5.00 10.25
CA GLU A 243 -19.72 3.84 9.87
C GLU A 243 -19.63 2.66 10.86
N GLY A 244 -19.50 2.94 12.16
CA GLY A 244 -19.37 1.90 13.19
C GLY A 244 -18.01 1.22 13.28
N ILE A 245 -17.04 1.58 12.44
CA ILE A 245 -15.69 1.01 12.42
C ILE A 245 -14.69 2.01 13.01
N LYS A 246 -13.88 1.53 13.96
CA LYS A 246 -12.74 2.24 14.54
C LYS A 246 -11.63 2.38 13.51
N ARG A 247 -11.21 3.62 13.21
CA ARG A 247 -10.14 3.92 12.25
C ARG A 247 -9.06 4.78 12.88
N TRP A 248 -7.81 4.39 12.68
CA TRP A 248 -6.65 5.22 12.96
C TRP A 248 -6.38 6.10 11.74
N VAL A 249 -6.57 7.41 11.89
CA VAL A 249 -6.39 8.37 10.80
C VAL A 249 -5.30 9.36 11.20
N ILE A 250 -4.26 9.44 10.38
CA ILE A 250 -3.16 10.39 10.60
C ILE A 250 -3.54 11.78 10.09
N ASP A 251 -3.01 12.81 10.75
CA ASP A 251 -3.06 14.19 10.29
C ASP A 251 -2.13 14.36 9.08
N THR A 252 -2.72 14.29 7.90
CA THR A 252 -1.96 14.30 6.63
C THR A 252 -1.30 15.65 6.37
N GLU A 253 -1.95 16.75 6.77
CA GLU A 253 -1.40 18.12 6.63
C GLU A 253 -0.06 18.22 7.38
N LYS A 254 0.00 17.69 8.60
CA LYS A 254 1.23 17.58 9.39
C LYS A 254 2.25 16.58 8.86
N CYS A 255 1.82 15.56 8.12
CA CYS A 255 2.70 14.55 7.55
C CYS A 255 3.46 15.04 6.30
N TYR A 256 2.87 15.93 5.50
CA TYR A 256 3.44 16.35 4.22
C TYR A 256 4.83 16.99 4.26
N PRO A 257 5.14 17.89 5.22
CA PRO A 257 6.46 18.50 5.30
C PRO A 257 7.59 17.45 5.34
N TYR A 258 7.29 16.25 5.86
CA TYR A 258 8.25 15.17 6.04
C TYR A 258 8.13 14.08 4.98
N SER A 259 6.90 13.72 4.58
CA SER A 259 6.65 12.60 3.65
C SER A 259 6.69 12.98 2.18
N ARG A 260 6.54 14.27 1.84
CA ARG A 260 6.48 14.76 0.45
C ARG A 260 7.41 15.93 0.18
N LEU A 261 7.60 16.83 1.14
CA LEU A 261 8.35 18.07 0.94
C LEU A 261 9.85 17.98 1.33
N ARG A 262 10.34 16.78 1.60
CA ARG A 262 11.78 16.46 1.68
C ARG A 262 12.25 15.81 0.38
N LYS A 263 13.56 15.69 0.18
CA LYS A 263 14.12 15.02 -1.01
C LYS A 263 13.82 13.53 -1.00
N GLU A 264 13.72 12.92 0.18
CA GLU A 264 13.50 11.49 0.37
C GLU A 264 12.17 11.19 1.07
N TYR A 265 11.72 9.94 0.94
CA TYR A 265 10.46 9.47 1.49
C TYR A 265 10.57 9.28 3.02
N CYS A 266 9.55 9.71 3.78
CA CYS A 266 9.47 9.40 5.21
C CYS A 266 8.71 8.08 5.41
N HIS A 267 9.28 7.19 6.22
CA HIS A 267 8.70 5.87 6.51
C HIS A 267 8.81 5.47 7.98
N LEU A 268 9.29 6.40 8.82
CA LEU A 268 9.71 6.11 10.18
C LEU A 268 8.61 5.50 11.06
N CYS A 269 7.35 5.87 10.86
CA CYS A 269 6.23 5.31 11.62
C CYS A 269 5.97 3.82 11.33
N VAL A 270 6.39 3.33 10.16
CA VAL A 270 6.40 1.92 9.80
C VAL A 270 7.67 1.28 10.36
N ASP A 271 8.83 1.92 10.19
CA ASP A 271 10.13 1.34 10.57
C ASP A 271 10.24 1.10 12.09
N VAL A 272 9.74 2.01 12.92
CA VAL A 272 9.75 1.88 14.39
C VAL A 272 8.65 0.97 14.93
N CYS A 273 7.74 0.49 14.08
CA CYS A 273 6.61 -0.32 14.50
C CYS A 273 7.10 -1.59 15.20
N PRO A 274 6.66 -1.88 16.44
CA PRO A 274 7.09 -3.08 17.15
C PRO A 274 6.75 -4.42 16.48
N TYR A 275 5.90 -4.43 15.46
CA TYR A 275 5.63 -5.63 14.64
C TYR A 275 6.79 -6.00 13.70
N ASN A 276 7.73 -5.08 13.46
CA ASN A 276 8.97 -5.45 12.76
C ASN A 276 9.87 -6.36 13.61
N ALA A 277 9.73 -6.32 14.94
CA ALA A 277 10.57 -7.11 15.85
C ALA A 277 10.32 -8.62 15.75
N ASP A 278 9.15 -9.03 15.24
CA ASP A 278 8.76 -10.43 15.15
C ASP A 278 9.60 -11.17 14.09
N ASN A 279 9.93 -10.50 12.98
CA ASN A 279 10.73 -11.09 11.88
C ASN A 279 12.10 -10.41 11.65
N HIS A 280 12.36 -9.26 12.27
CA HIS A 280 13.62 -8.52 12.16
C HIS A 280 14.17 -8.08 13.52
N ARG A 281 14.16 -9.00 14.49
CA ARG A 281 14.44 -8.70 15.90
C ARG A 281 15.73 -7.92 16.15
N ASP A 282 16.84 -8.38 15.60
CA ASP A 282 18.16 -7.81 15.90
C ASP A 282 18.34 -6.42 15.25
N ASP A 283 17.94 -6.28 13.99
CA ASP A 283 17.94 -5.00 13.28
C ASP A 283 16.99 -3.99 13.94
N TYR A 284 15.80 -4.44 14.35
CA TYR A 284 14.83 -3.62 15.07
C TYR A 284 15.41 -3.11 16.40
N ILE A 285 16.05 -3.99 17.19
CA ILE A 285 16.66 -3.61 18.47
C ILE A 285 17.80 -2.62 18.25
N ALA A 286 18.65 -2.85 17.25
CA ALA A 286 19.75 -1.95 16.91
C ALA A 286 19.21 -0.57 16.51
N PHE A 287 18.24 -0.53 15.59
CA PHE A 287 17.61 0.69 15.14
C PHE A 287 16.96 1.46 16.29
N MET A 288 16.15 0.78 17.12
CA MET A 288 15.47 1.40 18.25
C MET A 288 16.42 1.88 19.35
N ARG A 289 17.60 1.26 19.49
CA ARG A 289 18.67 1.76 20.38
C ARG A 289 19.19 3.10 19.90
N ASP A 290 19.40 3.27 18.60
CA ASP A 290 19.85 4.55 18.03
C ASP A 290 18.74 5.61 18.09
N ARG A 291 17.48 5.22 17.83
CA ARG A 291 16.32 6.09 18.07
C ARG A 291 16.25 6.57 19.52
N LYS A 292 16.54 5.71 20.49
CA LYS A 292 16.57 6.07 21.92
C LYS A 292 17.64 7.13 22.22
N LYS A 293 18.83 7.05 21.61
CA LYS A 293 19.90 8.05 21.78
C LYS A 293 19.46 9.43 21.27
N LEU A 294 18.61 9.47 20.25
CA LEU A 294 17.99 10.69 19.70
C LEU A 294 16.74 11.15 20.49
N GLY A 295 16.46 10.53 21.64
CA GLY A 295 15.28 10.85 22.46
C GLY A 295 13.95 10.46 21.82
N TYR A 296 13.97 9.51 20.88
CA TYR A 296 12.86 9.12 20.00
C TYR A 296 12.31 10.25 19.12
N LYS A 297 12.90 11.45 19.16
CA LYS A 297 12.46 12.57 18.33
C LYS A 297 13.30 12.62 17.08
N THR A 298 12.64 12.58 15.93
CA THR A 298 13.31 12.98 14.68
C THR A 298 13.36 14.51 14.67
N PRO A 299 14.54 15.12 14.46
CA PRO A 299 14.64 16.56 14.31
C PRO A 299 13.63 17.08 13.26
N LYS A 300 12.87 18.11 13.64
CA LYS A 300 11.88 18.74 12.75
C LYS A 300 12.55 19.41 11.55
N GLU A 301 13.76 19.90 11.78
CA GLU A 301 14.66 20.44 10.77
C GLU A 301 15.56 19.31 10.24
N THR A 302 15.69 19.20 8.92
CA THR A 302 16.78 18.43 8.29
C THR A 302 18.04 19.28 8.32
N VAL A 303 19.14 18.69 8.80
CA VAL A 303 20.50 19.00 8.32
C VAL A 303 20.54 18.77 6.81
#